data_AF-A0AA36CHW7-F1
#
_entry.id   AF-A0AA36CHW7-F1
#
_cell.length_a   1.000
_cell.length_b   1.000
_cell.length_c   1.000
_cell.angle_alpha   90.00
_cell.angle_beta   90.00
_cell.angle_gamma   90.00
#
_symmetry.space_group_name_H-M   'P 1'
#
loop_
_entity.id
_entity.type
_entity.pdbx_description
1 polymer ?
#
loop_
_entity_poly.entity_id
_entity_poly.type
_entity_poly.pdbx_seq_one_letter_code
_entity_poly.pdbx_strand_id
1 'polypeptide(L)'
;MTDQENRRPERQAENPGDFEIDPLDIDPSCLPGVRPIPKALNNYIFSKLEPGEYYAKSSTRLLGPFIQEPSESQLPTDEAFVIMRRMGTLPNGGIAFQKVRQI
;
A
#
# COMPACT_ATOMS: atom_id res chain seq x y z
N MET A 1 45.82 -42.88 -8.33
CA MET A 1 44.37 -42.99 -8.55
C MET A 1 43.71 -42.06 -7.56
N THR A 2 42.94 -41.14 -8.12
CA THR A 2 42.36 -39.93 -7.52
C THR A 2 41.18 -40.28 -6.63
N ASP A 3 41.09 -39.71 -5.42
CA ASP A 3 39.83 -39.64 -4.69
C ASP A 3 39.70 -38.24 -4.08
N GLN A 4 39.14 -37.38 -4.90
CA GLN A 4 38.63 -36.06 -4.56
C GLN A 4 37.11 -36.22 -4.52
N GLU A 5 36.45 -35.43 -3.65
CA GLU A 5 35.02 -35.10 -3.72
C GLU A 5 34.08 -35.82 -2.74
N ASN A 6 33.93 -35.26 -1.53
CA ASN A 6 32.59 -34.93 -1.02
C ASN A 6 32.66 -34.00 0.21
N ARG A 7 32.91 -32.71 -0.02
CA ARG A 7 32.53 -31.68 0.96
C ARG A 7 31.13 -31.22 0.61
N ARG A 8 30.11 -31.79 1.26
CA ARG A 8 28.77 -31.22 1.29
C ARG A 8 28.87 -29.86 1.97
N PRO A 9 28.50 -28.74 1.34
CA PRO A 9 28.24 -27.53 2.11
C PRO A 9 26.97 -27.78 2.92
N GLU A 10 27.07 -27.63 4.23
CA GLU A 10 25.91 -27.46 5.09
C GLU A 10 25.05 -26.36 4.48
N ARG A 11 23.87 -26.72 3.95
CA ARG A 11 22.86 -25.72 3.62
C ARG A 11 22.51 -25.09 4.96
N GLN A 12 23.06 -23.91 5.20
CA GLN A 12 22.55 -23.00 6.21
C GLN A 12 21.05 -22.98 6.01
N ALA A 13 20.33 -23.47 7.02
CA ALA A 13 18.90 -23.27 7.09
C ALA A 13 18.70 -21.77 6.95
N GLU A 14 18.13 -21.38 5.81
CA GLU A 14 17.66 -20.04 5.56
C GLU A 14 16.65 -19.80 6.67
N ASN A 15 17.09 -19.10 7.73
CA ASN A 15 16.20 -18.54 8.72
C ASN A 15 15.08 -17.90 7.90
N PRO A 16 13.79 -18.26 8.09
CA PRO A 16 12.71 -17.52 7.49
C PRO A 16 12.79 -16.16 8.14
N GLY A 17 13.55 -15.29 7.47
CA GLY A 17 13.93 -13.98 7.95
C GLY A 17 12.67 -13.33 8.42
N ASP A 18 12.75 -12.83 9.64
CA ASP A 18 12.03 -11.65 10.08
C ASP A 18 11.57 -10.89 8.84
N PHE A 19 10.29 -11.06 8.48
CA PHE A 19 9.61 -10.04 7.72
C PHE A 19 9.58 -8.87 8.71
N GLU A 20 10.69 -8.14 8.81
CA GLU A 20 10.68 -6.73 9.07
C GLU A 20 9.72 -6.20 8.00
N ILE A 21 8.44 -6.17 8.36
CA ILE A 21 7.52 -5.24 7.76
C ILE A 21 8.18 -3.92 8.09
N ASP A 22 8.94 -3.38 7.14
CA ASP A 22 9.39 -2.00 7.19
C ASP A 22 8.14 -1.22 7.62
N PRO A 23 8.12 -0.61 8.82
CA PRO A 23 6.93 0.10 9.29
C PRO A 23 6.57 1.29 8.38
N LEU A 24 7.41 1.55 7.39
CA LEU A 24 7.33 2.58 6.37
C LEU A 24 6.56 2.19 5.10
N ASP A 25 6.17 0.92 4.88
CA ASP A 25 5.42 0.53 3.68
C ASP A 25 4.16 -0.27 4.04
N ILE A 26 3.12 0.47 4.44
CA ILE A 26 1.77 -0.05 4.59
C ILE A 26 1.22 -0.29 3.18
N ASP A 27 1.03 -1.57 2.85
CA ASP A 27 0.21 -1.94 1.72
C ASP A 27 -1.22 -1.44 1.98
N PRO A 28 -1.80 -0.60 1.11
CA PRO A 28 -3.17 -0.12 1.27
C PRO A 28 -4.19 -1.25 1.40
N SER A 29 -3.89 -2.44 0.86
CA SER A 29 -4.72 -3.64 0.96
C SER A 29 -4.83 -4.18 2.38
N CYS A 30 -3.90 -3.83 3.27
CA CYS A 30 -3.96 -4.14 4.70
C CYS A 30 -4.94 -3.22 5.45
N LEU A 31 -5.41 -2.13 4.82
CA LEU A 31 -6.33 -1.20 5.45
C LEU A 31 -7.77 -1.72 5.38
N PRO A 32 -8.55 -1.63 6.48
CA PRO A 32 -9.88 -2.20 6.56
C PRO A 32 -10.83 -1.58 5.52
N GLY A 33 -11.46 -2.40 4.69
CA GLY A 33 -12.41 -1.95 3.66
C GLY A 33 -11.77 -1.36 2.40
N VAL A 34 -10.44 -1.37 2.28
CA VAL A 34 -9.75 -1.13 1.00
C VAL A 34 -9.66 -2.46 0.26
N ARG A 35 -9.97 -2.45 -1.04
CA ARG A 35 -9.74 -3.61 -1.91
C ARG A 35 -8.87 -3.17 -3.08
N PRO A 36 -7.84 -3.95 -3.43
CA PRO A 36 -7.04 -3.68 -4.61
C PRO A 36 -7.93 -3.75 -5.84
N ILE A 37 -7.77 -2.77 -6.73
CA ILE A 37 -8.48 -2.73 -8.00
C ILE A 37 -7.68 -3.54 -9.03
N PRO A 38 -8.31 -4.46 -9.78
CA PRO A 38 -7.61 -5.21 -10.82
C PRO A 38 -6.95 -4.27 -11.84
N LYS A 39 -5.72 -4.59 -12.26
CA LYS A 39 -4.92 -3.75 -13.18
C LYS A 39 -5.64 -3.38 -14.48
N ALA A 40 -6.48 -4.29 -15.00
CA ALA A 40 -7.31 -4.03 -16.19
C ALA A 40 -8.35 -2.93 -15.97
N LEU A 41 -8.95 -2.88 -14.77
CA LEU A 41 -9.89 -1.85 -14.37
C LEU A 41 -9.16 -0.53 -14.04
N ASN A 42 -7.93 -0.63 -13.55
CA ASN A 42 -7.08 0.49 -13.17
C ASN A 42 -6.91 1.52 -14.30
N ASN A 43 -6.50 1.05 -15.49
CA ASN A 43 -6.31 1.93 -16.65
C ASN A 43 -7.63 2.59 -17.11
N TYR A 44 -8.74 1.88 -16.99
CA TYR A 44 -10.07 2.41 -17.31
C TYR A 44 -10.50 3.50 -16.32
N ILE A 45 -10.24 3.29 -15.03
CA ILE A 45 -10.57 4.23 -13.95
C ILE A 45 -9.70 5.48 -14.08
N PHE A 46 -8.39 5.32 -14.25
CA PHE A 46 -7.46 6.44 -14.38
C PHE A 46 -7.65 7.26 -15.67
N SER A 47 -8.20 6.68 -16.73
CA SER A 47 -8.48 7.42 -17.97
C SER A 47 -9.84 8.12 -18.00
N LYS A 48 -10.78 7.73 -17.13
CA LYS A 48 -12.17 8.24 -17.18
C LYS A 48 -12.61 9.02 -15.95
N LEU A 49 -11.88 8.93 -14.86
CA LEU A 49 -12.26 9.54 -13.60
C LEU A 49 -11.38 10.73 -13.28
N GLU A 50 -12.01 11.85 -12.91
CA GLU A 50 -11.30 13.07 -12.58
C GLU A 50 -10.74 13.00 -11.16
N PRO A 51 -9.43 13.23 -10.96
CA PRO A 51 -8.82 13.22 -9.64
C PRO A 51 -9.42 14.30 -8.72
N GLY A 52 -10.13 13.88 -7.68
CA GLY A 52 -10.79 14.73 -6.69
C GLY A 52 -9.98 14.98 -5.43
N GLU A 53 -10.70 15.02 -4.30
CA GLU A 53 -10.18 15.29 -2.95
C GLU A 53 -9.23 14.21 -2.42
N TYR A 54 -8.40 14.58 -1.46
CA TYR A 54 -7.48 13.69 -0.77
C TYR A 54 -8.07 13.19 0.54
N TYR A 55 -7.66 11.99 0.93
CA TYR A 55 -8.01 11.34 2.18
C TYR A 55 -6.75 10.71 2.76
N ALA A 56 -6.64 10.70 4.08
CA ALA A 56 -5.56 10.01 4.77
C ALA A 56 -6.17 8.85 5.57
N LYS A 57 -5.70 7.63 5.33
CA LYS A 57 -6.22 6.43 6.00
C LYS A 57 -5.12 5.70 6.76
N SER A 58 -5.36 5.48 8.04
CA SER A 58 -4.58 4.61 8.89
C SER A 58 -5.35 3.31 9.14
N SER A 59 -4.76 2.42 9.93
CA SER A 59 -5.40 1.18 10.37
C SER A 59 -6.68 1.43 11.19
N THR A 60 -6.78 2.57 11.90
CA THR A 60 -7.89 2.84 12.82
C THR A 60 -8.78 3.99 12.35
N ARG A 61 -8.28 4.88 11.48
CA ARG A 61 -8.94 6.15 11.15
C ARG A 61 -8.93 6.44 9.67
N LEU A 62 -9.93 7.22 9.26
CA LEU A 62 -10.01 7.87 7.95
C LEU A 62 -10.19 9.37 8.19
N LEU A 63 -9.29 10.16 7.63
CA LEU A 63 -9.28 11.63 7.72
C LEU A 63 -9.55 12.23 6.34
N GLY A 64 -10.20 13.40 6.32
CA GLY A 64 -10.59 14.13 5.12
C GLY A 64 -12.11 14.28 4.99
N PRO A 65 -12.61 14.77 3.84
CA PRO A 65 -11.84 15.12 2.63
C PRO A 65 -10.91 16.32 2.83
N PHE A 66 -9.76 16.30 2.16
CA PHE A 66 -8.83 17.41 2.03
C PHE A 66 -8.86 17.94 0.60
N ILE A 67 -8.93 19.27 0.43
CA ILE A 67 -8.92 19.90 -0.90
C ILE A 67 -7.56 19.71 -1.59
N GLN A 68 -6.49 19.67 -0.81
CA GLN A 68 -5.11 19.48 -1.26
C GLN A 68 -4.48 18.28 -0.54
N GLU A 69 -3.35 17.81 -1.06
CA GLU A 69 -2.63 16.70 -0.45
C GLU A 69 -2.18 17.06 0.97
N PRO A 70 -2.58 16.31 2.01
CA PRO A 70 -2.23 16.65 3.38
C PRO A 70 -0.73 16.42 3.62
N SER A 71 -0.13 17.29 4.45
CA SER A 71 1.24 17.15 4.94
C SER A 71 1.30 16.44 6.28
N GLU A 72 2.48 15.95 6.66
CA GLU A 72 2.69 15.23 7.93
C GLU A 72 2.28 16.06 9.15
N SER A 73 2.48 17.38 9.09
CA SER A 73 2.06 18.33 10.14
C SER A 73 0.55 18.46 10.32
N GLN A 74 -0.25 18.03 9.33
CA GLN A 74 -1.71 18.05 9.39
C GLN A 74 -2.28 16.71 9.86
N LEU A 75 -1.43 15.69 9.98
CA LEU A 75 -1.83 14.35 10.37
C LEU A 75 -1.36 14.05 11.80
N PRO A 76 -2.12 13.25 12.54
CA PRO A 76 -1.67 12.72 13.82
C PRO A 76 -0.36 11.93 13.65
N THR A 77 0.60 12.12 14.56
CA THR A 77 1.94 11.49 14.49
C THR A 77 2.00 10.14 15.20
N ASP A 78 0.89 9.72 15.81
CA ASP A 78 0.73 8.45 16.53
C ASP A 78 0.51 7.26 15.59
N GLU A 79 0.16 7.50 14.33
CA GLU A 79 -0.12 6.47 13.35
C GLU A 79 0.47 6.82 11.98
N ALA A 80 0.78 5.78 11.20
CA ALA A 80 1.14 5.95 9.81
C ALA A 80 -0.13 6.03 8.93
N PHE A 81 -0.09 6.91 7.94
CA PHE A 81 -1.21 7.26 7.09
C PHE A 81 -0.88 7.03 5.62
N VAL A 82 -1.77 6.33 4.93
CA VAL A 82 -1.75 6.24 3.47
C VAL A 82 -2.59 7.38 2.91
N ILE A 83 -1.94 8.23 2.11
CA ILE A 83 -2.60 9.30 1.38
C ILE A 83 -3.19 8.74 0.10
N MET A 84 -4.49 8.99 -0.05
CA MET A 84 -5.29 8.49 -1.15
C MET A 84 -6.00 9.65 -1.83
N ARG A 85 -5.98 9.69 -3.15
CA ARG A 85 -6.79 10.63 -3.93
C ARG A 85 -8.05 9.93 -4.41
N ARG A 86 -9.22 10.53 -4.16
CA ARG A 86 -10.48 10.03 -4.68
C ARG A 86 -10.47 10.21 -6.19
N MET A 87 -10.60 9.11 -6.91
CA MET A 87 -10.68 9.13 -8.37
C MET A 87 -12.15 9.24 -8.80
N GLY A 88 -13.07 8.55 -8.13
CA GLY A 88 -14.50 8.67 -8.45
C GLY A 88 -15.28 7.46 -7.97
N THR A 89 -16.48 7.26 -8.52
CA THR A 89 -17.36 6.15 -8.15
C THR A 89 -17.32 5.07 -9.24
N LEU A 90 -17.14 3.83 -8.81
CA LEU A 90 -17.18 2.65 -9.65
C LEU A 90 -18.62 2.26 -10.01
N PRO A 91 -18.85 1.51 -11.10
CA PRO A 91 -20.20 1.05 -11.50
C PRO A 91 -20.92 0.20 -10.44
N ASN A 92 -20.17 -0.43 -9.54
CA ASN A 92 -20.71 -1.23 -8.43
C ASN A 92 -21.04 -0.41 -7.17
N GLY A 93 -20.97 0.93 -7.24
CA GLY A 93 -21.20 1.83 -6.11
C GLY A 93 -20.00 2.00 -5.17
N GLY A 94 -18.89 1.29 -5.41
CA GLY A 94 -17.65 1.49 -4.66
C GLY A 94 -16.95 2.80 -5.02
N ILE A 95 -16.10 3.32 -4.13
CA ILE A 95 -15.29 4.51 -4.40
C ILE A 95 -13.89 4.06 -4.80
N ALA A 96 -13.40 4.57 -5.94
CA ALA A 96 -12.05 4.34 -6.40
C ALA A 96 -11.09 5.38 -5.79
N PHE A 97 -9.97 4.88 -5.27
CA PHE A 97 -8.91 5.69 -4.71
C PHE A 97 -7.57 5.35 -5.38
N GLN A 98 -6.73 6.36 -5.57
CA GLN A 98 -5.34 6.23 -5.97
C GLN A 98 -4.45 6.40 -4.75
N LYS A 99 -3.55 5.44 -4.46
CA LYS A 99 -2.45 5.67 -3.50
C LYS A 99 -1.55 6.76 -4.08
N VAL A 100 -1.37 7.84 -3.31
CA VAL A 100 -0.50 8.97 -3.68
C VAL A 100 0.87 8.76 -3.05
N ARG A 101 0.90 8.67 -1.72
CA ARG A 101 2.09 8.36 -0.91
C ARG A 101 1.68 7.85 0.47
N GLN A 102 2.66 7.47 1.27
CA GLN A 102 2.49 7.18 2.68
C GLN A 102 3.30 8.20 3.50
N ILE A 103 2.80 8.48 4.70
CA ILE A 103 3.38 9.33 5.73
C ILE A 103 3.45 8.50 7.02
#